data_AF-X6NH50-F1
#
_entry.id   AF-X6NH50-F1
#
_cell.length_a   1.000
_cell.length_b   1.000
_cell.length_c   1.000
_cell.angle_alpha   90.00
_cell.angle_beta   90.00
_cell.angle_gamma   90.00
#
_symmetry.space_group_name_H-M   'P 1'
#
loop_
_entity.id
_entity.type
_entity.pdbx_description
1 polymer ?
#
loop_
_entity_poly.entity_id
_entity_poly.type
_entity_poly.pdbx_seq_one_letter_code
_entity_poly.pdbx_strand_id
1 'polypeptide(L)'
;MLVLVTSISGTILKNLQSLGWDFSKLIQLMGLGLSQMGVYFMMYLLNLALFQTPIQLFRIGYWVNRWMFHNEQNNFDYWDTYPNFMIGLLLCITYGAMSPLIWIIGLLYFGVSYTVLTYQLSMCFINENEGGLELWPPLFNRLMIGVQIGNITLMVLLLLKKGVGPAVAVLLLLIV
;
A
#
# COMPACT_ATOMS: atom_id res chain seq x y z
N MET A 1 3.78 3.80 -7.59
CA MET A 1 5.20 3.72 -8.02
C MET A 1 6.04 2.85 -7.08
N LEU A 2 5.98 3.08 -5.77
CA LEU A 2 6.76 2.33 -4.75
C LEU A 2 6.59 0.80 -4.86
N VAL A 3 5.37 0.29 -5.02
CA VAL A 3 5.07 -1.15 -5.15
C VAL A 3 5.76 -1.79 -6.36
N LEU A 4 5.71 -1.16 -7.53
CA LEU A 4 6.30 -1.70 -8.75
C LEU A 4 7.83 -1.63 -8.70
N VAL A 5 8.40 -0.51 -8.27
CA VAL A 5 9.85 -0.33 -8.18
C VAL A 5 10.46 -1.31 -7.19
N THR A 6 9.88 -1.45 -5.99
CA THR A 6 10.36 -2.41 -4.98
C THR A 6 10.21 -3.85 -5.43
N SER A 7 9.10 -4.19 -6.10
CA SER A 7 8.92 -5.54 -6.62
C SER A 7 9.92 -5.88 -7.73
N ILE A 8 10.12 -4.99 -8.70
CA ILE A 8 11.05 -5.20 -9.81
C ILE A 8 12.48 -5.26 -9.30
N SER A 9 12.90 -4.26 -8.52
CA SER A 9 14.25 -4.17 -7.96
C SER A 9 14.57 -5.36 -7.06
N GLY A 10 13.68 -5.69 -6.13
CA GLY A 10 13.92 -6.80 -5.21
C GLY A 10 13.93 -8.16 -5.93
N THR A 11 13.18 -8.31 -7.03
CA THR A 11 13.20 -9.56 -7.81
C THR A 11 14.51 -9.71 -8.58
N ILE A 12 15.03 -8.62 -9.14
CA ILE A 12 16.34 -8.60 -9.83
C ILE A 12 17.45 -8.92 -8.83
N LEU A 13 17.46 -8.28 -7.66
CA LEU A 13 18.50 -8.48 -6.64
C LEU A 13 18.51 -9.91 -6.09
N LYS A 14 17.34 -10.49 -5.83
CA LYS A 14 17.24 -11.87 -5.31
C LYS A 14 17.68 -12.93 -6.33
N ASN A 15 17.51 -12.64 -7.62
CA ASN A 15 17.79 -13.60 -8.69
C ASN A 15 19.08 -13.28 -9.47
N LEU A 16 19.87 -12.30 -9.02
CA LEU A 16 21.05 -11.80 -9.73
C LEU A 16 22.07 -12.90 -10.05
N GLN A 17 22.25 -13.86 -9.14
CA GLN A 17 23.17 -15.00 -9.34
C GLN A 17 22.62 -16.07 -10.28
N SER A 18 21.29 -16.16 -10.43
CA SER A 18 20.62 -17.09 -11.35
C SER A 18 20.42 -16.49 -12.75
N LEU A 19 20.62 -15.18 -12.87
CA LEU A 19 20.47 -14.40 -14.08
C LEU A 19 21.74 -14.52 -14.94
N GLY A 20 21.84 -15.61 -15.70
CA GLY A 20 22.65 -15.62 -16.91
C GLY A 20 22.03 -14.74 -18.02
N TRP A 21 22.51 -14.89 -19.25
CA TRP A 21 22.02 -14.16 -20.44
C TRP A 21 20.66 -14.67 -20.99
N ASP A 22 19.90 -15.46 -20.23
CA ASP A 22 18.63 -16.07 -20.67
C ASP A 22 17.42 -15.18 -20.35
N PHE A 23 16.99 -14.35 -21.33
CA PHE A 23 15.82 -13.47 -21.19
C PHE A 23 14.49 -14.21 -20.91
N SER A 24 14.35 -15.46 -21.34
CA SER A 24 13.13 -16.24 -21.09
C SER A 24 12.97 -16.62 -19.62
N LYS A 25 14.07 -16.96 -18.93
CA LYS A 25 14.07 -17.27 -17.50
C LYS A 25 13.78 -16.01 -16.67
N LEU A 26 14.25 -14.85 -17.12
CA LEU A 26 13.99 -13.56 -16.45
C LEU A 26 12.50 -13.28 -16.32
N ILE A 27 11.72 -13.46 -17.38
CA ILE A 27 10.26 -13.21 -17.35
C ILE A 27 9.57 -14.18 -16.36
N GLN A 28 9.95 -15.45 -16.36
CA GLN A 28 9.39 -16.43 -15.43
C GLN A 28 9.76 -16.13 -13.97
N LEU A 29 11.00 -15.72 -13.72
CA LEU A 29 11.48 -15.32 -12.40
C LEU A 29 10.81 -14.03 -11.91
N MET A 30 10.45 -13.11 -12.80
CA MET A 30 9.65 -11.92 -12.44
C MET A 30 8.26 -12.28 -11.95
N GLY A 31 7.58 -13.25 -12.55
CA GLY A 31 6.29 -13.75 -12.07
C GLY A 31 6.37 -14.42 -10.70
N LEU A 32 7.41 -15.22 -10.48
CA LEU A 32 7.68 -15.85 -9.18
C LEU A 32 8.06 -14.82 -8.11
N GLY A 33 8.92 -13.87 -8.46
CA GLY A 33 9.38 -12.81 -7.56
C GLY A 33 8.25 -11.88 -7.12
N LEU A 34 7.30 -11.58 -8.00
CA LEU A 34 6.11 -10.79 -7.66
C LEU A 34 5.35 -11.43 -6.49
N SER A 35 5.05 -12.73 -6.55
CA SER A 35 4.37 -13.43 -5.45
C SER A 35 5.21 -13.47 -4.16
N GLN A 36 6.53 -13.68 -4.29
CA GLN A 36 7.44 -13.70 -3.14
C GLN A 36 7.54 -12.35 -2.43
N MET A 37 7.34 -11.24 -3.14
CA MET A 37 7.30 -9.90 -2.53
C MET A 37 6.07 -9.67 -1.66
N GLY A 38 5.02 -10.48 -1.79
CA GLY A 38 3.87 -10.44 -0.88
C GLY A 38 4.26 -10.60 0.59
N VAL A 39 5.28 -11.41 0.89
CA VAL A 39 5.78 -11.57 2.28
C VAL A 39 6.45 -10.30 2.79
N TYR A 40 7.22 -9.61 1.93
CA TYR A 40 7.82 -8.32 2.28
C TYR A 40 6.74 -7.27 2.58
N PHE A 41 5.71 -7.18 1.73
CA PHE A 41 4.61 -6.23 1.93
C PHE A 41 3.76 -6.55 3.18
N MET A 42 3.63 -7.83 3.55
CA MET A 42 3.03 -8.21 4.84
C MET A 42 3.83 -7.65 6.02
N MET A 43 5.15 -7.84 6.02
CA MET A 43 6.01 -7.34 7.09
C MET A 43 6.01 -5.81 7.15
N TYR A 44 5.98 -5.16 6.00
CA TYR A 44 5.83 -3.71 5.89
C TYR A 44 4.52 -3.23 6.50
N LEU A 45 3.37 -3.80 6.11
CA LEU A 45 2.06 -3.45 6.68
C LEU A 45 2.00 -3.72 8.18
N LEU A 46 2.57 -4.82 8.63
CA LEU A 46 2.64 -5.15 10.06
C LEU A 46 3.48 -4.11 10.82
N ASN A 47 4.59 -3.67 10.25
CA ASN A 47 5.41 -2.63 10.85
C ASN A 47 4.65 -1.29 10.95
N LEU A 48 3.94 -0.91 9.88
CA LEU A 48 3.07 0.27 9.88
C LEU A 48 2.00 0.19 11.00
N ALA A 49 1.37 -0.98 11.12
CA ALA A 49 0.28 -1.20 12.06
C ALA A 49 0.71 -1.24 13.53
N LEU A 50 1.84 -1.88 13.83
CA LEU A 50 2.26 -2.10 15.22
C LEU A 50 3.26 -1.07 15.73
N PHE A 51 4.05 -0.45 14.85
CA PHE A 51 5.08 0.50 15.25
C PHE A 51 4.73 1.92 14.81
N GLN A 52 4.52 2.16 13.51
CA GLN A 52 4.38 3.54 13.04
C GLN A 52 3.10 4.20 13.57
N THR A 53 1.95 3.54 13.47
CA THR A 53 0.66 4.12 13.90
C THR A 53 0.56 4.32 15.42
N PRO A 54 1.05 3.42 16.30
CA PRO A 54 1.07 3.71 17.74
C PRO A 54 2.12 4.77 18.11
N ILE A 55 3.26 4.84 17.42
CA ILE A 55 4.25 5.91 17.64
C ILE A 55 3.66 7.28 17.28
N GLN A 56 2.84 7.36 16.23
CA GLN A 56 2.12 8.58 15.88
C GLN A 56 1.24 9.07 17.02
N LEU A 57 0.72 8.20 17.89
CA LEU A 57 -0.05 8.61 19.07
C LEU A 57 0.74 9.58 19.98
N PHE A 58 2.04 9.32 20.15
CA PHE A 58 2.91 10.17 20.97
C PHE A 58 3.28 11.49 20.30
N ARG A 59 3.13 11.58 18.96
CA ARG A 59 3.40 12.78 18.16
C ARG A 59 4.78 13.39 18.45
N ILE A 60 5.81 12.57 18.53
CA ILE A 60 7.15 13.01 18.96
C ILE A 60 7.68 14.17 18.09
N GLY A 61 7.37 14.17 16.79
CA GLY A 61 7.77 15.24 15.87
C GLY A 61 7.18 16.61 16.26
N TYR A 62 5.90 16.66 16.64
CA TYR A 62 5.25 17.89 17.10
C TYR A 62 5.89 18.42 18.39
N TRP A 63 6.19 17.53 19.35
CA TRP A 63 6.82 17.94 20.60
C TRP A 63 8.24 18.47 20.41
N VAL A 64 9.01 17.81 19.54
CA VAL A 64 10.37 18.24 19.17
C VAL A 64 10.34 19.59 18.45
N ASN A 65 9.42 19.77 17.50
CA ASN A 65 9.27 21.04 16.81
C ASN A 65 8.77 22.14 17.74
N ARG A 66 7.81 21.88 18.63
CA ARG A 66 7.37 22.86 19.63
C ARG A 66 8.50 23.31 20.55
N TRP A 67 9.41 22.40 20.88
CA TRP A 67 10.59 22.71 21.68
C TRP A 67 11.59 23.59 20.93
N MET A 68 11.84 23.35 19.64
CA MET A 68 12.76 24.16 18.81
C MET A 68 12.13 25.46 18.27
N PHE A 69 10.89 25.38 17.82
CA PHE A 69 10.12 26.41 17.13
C PHE A 69 8.80 26.62 17.88
N HIS A 70 8.72 27.70 18.65
CA HIS A 70 7.60 27.95 19.56
C HIS A 70 6.24 28.22 18.88
N ASN A 71 6.17 28.31 17.55
CA ASN A 71 5.00 28.82 16.83
C ASN A 71 4.39 27.84 15.81
N GLU A 72 4.56 26.53 15.98
CA GLU A 72 3.87 25.56 15.13
C GLU A 72 2.40 25.37 15.55
N GLN A 73 1.49 25.66 14.62
CA GLN A 73 0.08 25.33 14.73
C GLN A 73 -0.11 23.81 14.62
N ASN A 74 -1.03 23.31 15.43
CA ASN A 74 -1.27 21.88 15.58
C ASN A 74 -2.32 21.39 14.57
N ASN A 75 -1.90 21.35 13.30
CA ASN A 75 -2.77 21.05 12.17
C ASN A 75 -2.59 19.61 11.72
N PHE A 76 -3.64 19.06 11.11
CA PHE A 76 -3.58 17.71 10.55
C PHE A 76 -2.99 17.73 9.14
N ASP A 77 -1.87 17.04 8.95
CA ASP A 77 -1.21 16.93 7.65
C ASP A 77 -1.90 15.88 6.78
N TYR A 78 -2.86 16.35 5.97
CA TYR A 78 -3.53 15.52 4.97
C TYR A 78 -2.57 14.96 3.91
N TRP A 79 -1.52 15.72 3.55
CA TRP A 79 -0.62 15.40 2.46
C TRP A 79 0.22 14.14 2.68
N ASP A 80 0.61 13.86 3.93
CA ASP A 80 1.39 12.66 4.28
C ASP A 80 0.49 11.49 4.69
N THR A 81 -0.52 11.79 5.52
CA THR A 81 -1.38 10.75 6.08
C THR A 81 -2.23 10.06 5.01
N TYR A 82 -2.74 10.82 4.03
CA TYR A 82 -3.62 10.30 2.99
C TYR A 82 -2.92 9.30 2.04
N PRO A 83 -1.76 9.59 1.44
CA PRO A 83 -1.08 8.64 0.56
C PRO A 83 -0.68 7.35 1.26
N ASN A 84 -0.33 7.41 2.55
CA ASN A 84 0.05 6.24 3.33
C ASN A 84 -1.12 5.23 3.45
N PHE A 85 -2.35 5.69 3.68
CA PHE A 85 -3.53 4.82 3.63
C PHE A 85 -3.83 4.28 2.24
N MET A 86 -3.68 5.11 1.21
CA MET A 86 -3.90 4.69 -0.19
C MET A 86 -2.90 3.59 -0.59
N ILE A 87 -1.63 3.69 -0.19
CA ILE A 87 -0.64 2.65 -0.44
C ILE A 87 -0.99 1.37 0.32
N GLY A 88 -1.37 1.48 1.59
CA GLY A 88 -1.78 0.31 2.39
C GLY A 88 -2.97 -0.43 1.76
N LEU A 89 -3.96 0.32 1.28
CA LEU A 89 -5.14 -0.23 0.61
C LEU A 89 -4.78 -0.86 -0.75
N LEU A 90 -3.94 -0.19 -1.55
CA LEU A 90 -3.43 -0.72 -2.81
C LEU A 90 -2.71 -2.05 -2.60
N LEU A 91 -1.88 -2.17 -1.56
CA LEU A 91 -1.20 -3.42 -1.21
C LEU A 91 -2.19 -4.53 -0.86
N CYS A 92 -3.23 -4.21 -0.09
CA CYS A 92 -4.27 -5.18 0.26
C CYS A 92 -5.01 -5.71 -0.98
N ILE A 93 -5.37 -4.83 -1.91
CA ILE A 93 -6.07 -5.23 -3.14
C ILE A 93 -5.16 -6.02 -4.08
N THR A 94 -3.94 -5.53 -4.34
CA THR A 94 -3.01 -6.15 -5.30
C THR A 94 -2.51 -7.52 -4.84
N TYR A 95 -2.14 -7.65 -3.57
CA TYR A 95 -1.58 -8.91 -3.04
C TYR A 95 -2.59 -9.77 -2.29
N GLY A 96 -3.77 -9.25 -1.94
CA GLY A 96 -4.79 -10.01 -1.22
C GLY A 96 -5.28 -11.25 -1.97
N ALA A 97 -5.32 -11.20 -3.30
CA ALA A 97 -5.64 -12.36 -4.14
C ALA A 97 -4.49 -13.39 -4.22
N MET A 98 -3.24 -12.95 -4.06
CA MET A 98 -2.06 -13.83 -4.08
C MET A 98 -1.80 -14.49 -2.72
N SER A 99 -2.04 -13.74 -1.64
CA SER A 99 -1.85 -14.16 -0.26
C SER A 99 -3.01 -13.64 0.59
N PRO A 100 -4.03 -14.46 0.91
CA PRO A 100 -5.20 -14.00 1.64
C PRO A 100 -4.88 -13.51 3.05
N LEU A 101 -3.74 -13.91 3.63
CA LEU A 101 -3.28 -13.45 4.94
C LEU A 101 -3.05 -11.93 4.98
N ILE A 102 -2.76 -11.29 3.84
CA ILE A 102 -2.61 -9.83 3.77
C ILE A 102 -3.88 -9.10 4.18
N TRP A 103 -5.07 -9.66 3.93
CA TRP A 103 -6.32 -9.04 4.33
C TRP A 103 -6.46 -8.95 5.85
N ILE A 104 -6.00 -9.99 6.58
CA ILE A 104 -6.05 -10.00 8.04
C ILE A 104 -5.11 -8.92 8.60
N ILE A 105 -3.89 -8.82 8.08
CA ILE A 105 -2.91 -7.82 8.49
C ILE A 105 -3.36 -6.42 8.09
N GLY A 106 -3.94 -6.26 6.89
CA GLY A 106 -4.50 -5.00 6.40
C GLY A 106 -5.66 -4.52 7.26
N LEU A 107 -6.57 -5.42 7.65
CA LEU A 107 -7.66 -5.09 8.58
C LEU A 107 -7.10 -4.61 9.92
N LEU A 108 -6.09 -5.28 10.46
CA LEU A 108 -5.41 -4.84 11.68
C LEU A 108 -4.81 -3.45 11.52
N TYR A 109 -4.12 -3.17 10.40
CA TYR A 109 -3.59 -1.84 10.09
C TYR A 109 -4.68 -0.76 10.07
N PHE A 110 -5.77 -0.97 9.32
CA PHE A 110 -6.86 0.01 9.25
C PHE A 110 -7.61 0.15 10.57
N GLY A 111 -7.78 -0.93 11.33
CA GLY A 111 -8.43 -0.91 12.65
C GLY A 111 -7.65 -0.09 13.67
N VAL A 112 -6.33 -0.33 13.81
CA VAL A 112 -5.47 0.45 14.70
C VAL A 112 -5.45 1.92 14.25
N SER A 113 -5.23 2.16 12.95
CA SER A 113 -5.19 3.51 12.40
C SER A 113 -6.48 4.29 12.62
N TYR A 114 -7.63 3.64 12.46
CA TYR A 114 -8.94 4.24 12.74
C TYR A 114 -9.03 4.72 14.19
N THR A 115 -8.70 3.86 15.16
CA THR A 115 -8.75 4.25 16.58
C THR A 115 -7.81 5.41 16.92
N VAL A 116 -6.57 5.38 16.40
CA VAL A 116 -5.57 6.43 16.65
C VAL A 116 -6.01 7.75 16.03
N LEU A 117 -6.44 7.75 14.77
CA LEU A 117 -6.84 8.98 14.08
C LEU A 117 -8.10 9.60 14.66
N THR A 118 -9.11 8.79 15.02
CA THR A 118 -10.31 9.33 15.67
C THR A 118 -9.97 9.98 17.02
N TYR A 119 -9.05 9.39 17.79
CA TYR A 119 -8.57 10.00 19.03
C TYR A 119 -7.82 11.31 18.76
N GLN A 120 -6.90 11.35 17.80
CA GLN A 120 -6.11 12.55 17.52
C GLN A 120 -6.94 13.69 16.92
N LEU A 121 -7.85 13.39 15.99
CA LEU A 121 -8.72 14.39 15.37
C LEU A 121 -9.70 15.01 16.35
N SER A 122 -10.12 14.27 17.39
CA SER A 122 -11.04 14.79 18.41
C SER A 122 -10.34 15.59 19.51
N MET A 123 -9.14 15.18 19.93
CA MET A 123 -8.48 15.74 21.12
C MET A 123 -7.29 16.65 20.83
N CYS A 124 -6.63 16.49 19.68
CA CYS A 124 -5.34 17.14 19.43
C CYS A 124 -5.39 18.19 18.31
N PHE A 125 -6.03 17.90 17.18
CA PHE A 125 -5.90 18.75 16.00
C PHE A 125 -6.88 19.93 15.99
N ILE A 126 -6.39 21.06 15.47
CA ILE A 126 -7.23 22.21 15.15
C ILE A 126 -7.63 22.08 13.67
N ASN A 127 -8.94 22.17 13.40
CA ASN A 127 -9.45 22.10 12.04
C ASN A 127 -9.24 23.45 11.36
N GLU A 128 -8.29 23.52 10.42
CA GLU A 128 -8.09 24.74 9.60
C GLU A 128 -8.84 24.69 8.27
N ASN A 129 -8.97 23.51 7.68
CA ASN A 129 -9.63 23.31 6.39
C ASN A 129 -10.90 22.47 6.56
N GLU A 130 -12.05 23.13 6.55
CA GLU A 130 -13.36 22.48 6.41
C GLU A 130 -13.68 22.26 4.93
N GLY A 131 -12.85 21.48 4.23
CA GLY A 131 -12.96 21.23 2.78
C GLY A 131 -14.16 20.37 2.36
N GLY A 132 -15.26 20.38 3.11
CA GLY A 132 -16.57 19.80 2.78
C GLY A 132 -16.56 18.61 1.82
N LEU A 133 -16.07 17.43 2.24
CA LEU A 133 -16.02 16.19 1.45
C LEU A 133 -15.39 16.29 0.04
N GLU A 134 -14.74 17.40 -0.31
CA GLU A 134 -14.20 17.66 -1.65
C GLU A 134 -13.07 16.68 -2.03
N LEU A 135 -12.42 16.09 -1.02
CA LEU A 135 -11.40 15.05 -1.19
C LEU A 135 -11.96 13.68 -1.57
N TRP A 136 -13.29 13.47 -1.51
CA TRP A 136 -13.91 12.16 -1.77
C TRP A 136 -13.89 11.74 -3.25
N PRO A 137 -14.33 12.56 -4.23
CA PRO A 137 -14.26 12.19 -5.65
C PRO A 137 -12.85 11.80 -6.15
N PRO A 138 -11.77 12.57 -5.88
CA PRO A 138 -10.44 12.18 -6.32
C PRO A 138 -9.94 10.93 -5.60
N LEU A 139 -10.34 10.70 -4.34
CA LEU A 139 -10.04 9.47 -3.61
C LEU A 139 -10.69 8.26 -4.27
N PHE A 140 -11.98 8.34 -4.59
CA PHE A 140 -12.69 7.25 -5.25
C PHE A 140 -12.07 6.89 -6.60
N ASN A 141 -11.73 7.91 -7.41
CA ASN A 141 -11.08 7.67 -8.70
C ASN A 141 -9.71 6.98 -8.54
N ARG A 142 -8.92 7.37 -7.55
CA ARG A 142 -7.62 6.73 -7.25
C ARG A 142 -7.78 5.29 -6.76
N LEU A 143 -8.83 5.01 -5.96
CA LEU A 143 -9.15 3.66 -5.53
C LEU A 143 -9.54 2.77 -6.70
N MET A 144 -10.37 3.26 -7.63
CA MET A 144 -10.73 2.52 -8.85
C MET A 144 -9.50 2.21 -9.72
N ILE A 145 -8.60 3.18 -9.90
CA ILE A 145 -7.33 2.95 -10.59
C ILE A 145 -6.50 1.89 -9.84
N GLY A 146 -6.49 1.92 -8.50
CA GLY A 146 -5.81 0.91 -7.68
C GLY A 146 -6.36 -0.50 -7.87
N VAL A 147 -7.68 -0.66 -7.98
CA VAL A 147 -8.35 -1.93 -8.31
C VAL A 147 -7.93 -2.41 -9.69
N GLN A 148 -7.94 -1.53 -10.69
CA GLN A 148 -7.50 -1.87 -12.04
C GLN A 148 -6.04 -2.32 -12.08
N ILE A 149 -5.15 -1.65 -11.35
CA ILE A 149 -3.74 -2.06 -11.21
C ILE A 149 -3.66 -3.46 -10.56
N GLY A 150 -4.44 -3.72 -9.51
CA GLY A 150 -4.58 -5.04 -8.90
C GLY A 150 -4.96 -6.12 -9.91
N ASN A 151 -6.01 -5.89 -10.69
CA ASN A 151 -6.48 -6.82 -11.71
C ASN A 151 -5.43 -7.08 -12.82
N ILE A 152 -4.72 -6.04 -13.28
CA ILE A 152 -3.63 -6.19 -14.25
C ILE A 152 -2.50 -7.06 -13.68
N THR A 153 -2.08 -6.79 -12.44
CA THR A 153 -0.99 -7.58 -11.81
C THR A 153 -1.37 -9.05 -11.60
N LEU A 154 -2.63 -9.32 -11.24
CA LEU A 154 -3.18 -10.66 -11.13
C LEU A 154 -3.19 -11.38 -12.49
N MET A 155 -3.66 -10.69 -13.54
CA MET A 155 -3.72 -11.22 -14.91
C MET A 155 -2.34 -11.65 -15.39
N VAL A 156 -1.33 -10.79 -15.21
CA VAL A 156 0.05 -11.09 -15.58
C VAL A 156 0.53 -12.35 -14.86
N LEU A 157 0.31 -12.46 -13.55
CA LEU A 157 0.72 -13.64 -12.77
C LEU A 157 0.07 -14.93 -13.28
N LEU A 158 -1.24 -14.90 -13.60
CA LEU A 158 -1.97 -16.07 -14.09
C LEU A 158 -1.49 -16.54 -15.47
N LEU A 159 -1.22 -15.60 -16.37
CA LEU A 159 -0.65 -15.89 -17.69
C LEU A 159 0.73 -16.56 -17.56
N LEU A 160 1.57 -16.08 -16.64
CA LEU A 160 2.89 -16.67 -16.39
C LEU A 160 2.81 -18.10 -15.82
N LYS A 161 1.75 -18.42 -15.08
CA LYS A 161 1.46 -19.79 -14.57
C LYS A 161 0.75 -20.70 -15.60
N LYS A 162 0.63 -20.28 -16.86
CA LYS A 162 -0.11 -20.99 -17.94
C LYS A 162 -1.61 -21.19 -17.64
N GLY A 163 -2.19 -20.41 -16.74
CA GLY A 163 -3.61 -20.46 -16.38
C GLY A 163 -4.47 -19.62 -17.31
N VAL A 164 -4.72 -20.09 -18.54
CA VAL A 164 -5.42 -19.31 -19.58
C VAL A 164 -6.88 -19.05 -19.22
N GLY A 165 -7.61 -20.04 -18.69
CA GLY A 165 -9.01 -19.90 -18.27
C GLY A 165 -9.27 -18.76 -17.26
N PRO A 166 -8.60 -18.76 -16.09
CA PRO A 166 -8.77 -17.68 -15.12
C PRO A 166 -8.25 -16.33 -15.61
N ALA A 167 -7.25 -16.29 -16.50
CA ALA A 167 -6.79 -15.03 -17.10
C ALA A 167 -7.87 -14.35 -17.97
N VAL A 168 -8.67 -15.13 -18.71
CA VAL A 168 -9.80 -14.60 -19.49
C VAL A 168 -10.91 -14.04 -18.59
N ALA A 169 -11.16 -14.67 -17.43
CA ALA A 169 -12.12 -14.15 -16.45
C ALA A 169 -11.68 -12.80 -15.86
N VAL A 170 -10.38 -12.63 -15.58
CA VAL A 170 -9.84 -11.35 -15.08
C VAL A 170 -9.90 -10.25 -16.14
N LEU A 171 -9.72 -10.58 -17.42
CA LEU A 171 -9.88 -9.62 -18.52
C LEU A 171 -11.30 -9.07 -18.61
N LEU A 172 -12.33 -9.92 -18.43
CA LEU A 172 -13.73 -9.48 -18.34
C LEU A 172 -13.93 -8.50 -17.18
N LEU A 173 -13.35 -8.80 -16.03
CA LEU A 173 -13.39 -7.97 -14.81
C LEU A 173 -12.67 -6.62 -14.94
N LEU A 174 -11.87 -6.43 -15.99
CA LEU A 174 -11.15 -5.19 -16.26
C LEU A 174 -11.96 -4.23 -17.15
N ILE A 175 -12.90 -4.79 -17.92
CA ILE A 175 -13.76 -4.07 -18.86
C ILE A 175 -15.06 -3.61 -18.19
N VAL A 176 -15.53 -4.38 -17.19
CA VAL A 176 -16.70 -4.07 -16.35
C VAL A 176 -16.29 -3.19 -15.18
#